data_AF-A0A1X0DXT1-F1
#
_entry.id   AF-A0A1X0DXT1-F1
#
_cell.length_a   1.000
_cell.length_b   1.000
_cell.length_c   1.000
_cell.angle_alpha   90.00
_cell.angle_beta   90.00
_cell.angle_gamma   90.00
#
_symmetry.space_group_name_H-M   'P 1'
#
loop_
_entity.id
_entity.type
_entity.pdbx_description
1 polymer ?
#
loop_
_entity_poly.entity_id
_entity_poly.type
_entity_poly.pdbx_seq_one_letter_code
_entity_poly.pdbx_strand_id
1 'polypeptide(L)' 'MALSDELAELRKPVPKCGVCRWRDALSEADRAEFDACLDDEIPGSAVYRVCKENGLDRNESSFRKHIRECRKAKS' A
#
# COMPACT_ATOMS: atom_id res chain seq x y z
N MET A 1 -32.00 -4.97 -11.35
CA MET A 1 -30.55 -4.83 -11.57
C MET A 1 -29.93 -6.21 -11.43
N ALA A 2 -28.95 -6.55 -12.27
CA ALA A 2 -28.35 -7.89 -12.28
C ALA A 2 -27.19 -7.96 -11.27
N LEU A 3 -27.03 -9.13 -10.61
CA LEU A 3 -25.92 -9.44 -9.70
C LEU A 3 -24.54 -9.11 -10.31
N SER A 4 -24.42 -9.24 -11.63
CA SER A 4 -23.24 -8.95 -12.42
C SER A 4 -22.82 -7.47 -12.37
N ASP A 5 -23.78 -6.55 -12.24
CA ASP A 5 -23.54 -5.11 -12.18
C ASP A 5 -23.01 -4.70 -10.80
N GLU A 6 -23.58 -5.25 -9.73
CA GLU A 6 -23.08 -5.06 -8.36
C GLU A 6 -21.67 -5.65 -8.15
N LEU A 7 -21.39 -6.80 -8.77
CA LEU A 7 -20.04 -7.40 -8.76
C LEU A 7 -19.03 -6.59 -9.59
N ALA A 8 -19.46 -5.90 -10.65
CA ALA A 8 -18.61 -5.01 -11.42
C ALA A 8 -18.27 -3.71 -10.66
N GLU A 9 -19.21 -3.19 -9.88
CA GLU A 9 -18.99 -2.07 -8.96
C GLU A 9 -17.96 -2.41 -7.88
N LEU A 10 -17.99 -3.64 -7.34
CA LEU A 10 -17.00 -4.16 -6.39
C LEU A 10 -15.62 -4.41 -7.02
N ARG A 11 -15.55 -4.58 -8.35
CA ARG A 11 -14.29 -4.67 -9.10
C ARG A 11 -13.68 -3.32 -9.44
N LYS A 12 -14.36 -2.20 -9.16
CA LYS A 12 -13.76 -0.87 -9.37
C LYS A 12 -12.51 -0.75 -8.50
N PRO A 13 -11.35 -0.39 -9.09
CA PRO A 13 -10.12 -0.27 -8.34
C PRO A 13 -10.29 0.79 -7.26
N VAL A 14 -10.21 0.37 -6.00
CA VAL A 14 -10.25 1.28 -4.84
C VAL A 14 -9.19 2.36 -5.07
N PRO A 15 -9.51 3.66 -4.89
CA PRO A 15 -8.54 4.71 -5.08
C PRO A 15 -7.29 4.41 -4.25
N LYS A 16 -6.16 4.24 -4.95
CA LYS A 16 -4.87 3.92 -4.35
C LYS A 16 -4.59 4.98 -3.26
N CYS A 17 -4.45 4.54 -2.01
CA CYS A 17 -4.14 5.46 -0.92
C CYS A 17 -2.81 6.18 -1.18
N GLY A 18 -2.54 7.27 -0.47
CA GLY A 18 -1.33 8.08 -0.70
C GLY A 18 -0.02 7.28 -0.66
N VAL A 19 0.03 6.19 0.11
CA VAL A 19 1.18 5.27 0.18
C VAL A 19 1.24 4.35 -1.04
N CYS A 20 0.11 3.79 -1.50
CA CYS A 20 0.05 3.03 -2.75
C CYS A 20 0.51 3.90 -3.94
N ARG A 21 0.07 5.17 -3.97
CA ARG A 21 0.46 6.10 -5.03
C ARG A 21 1.96 6.41 -5.01
N TRP A 22 2.54 6.60 -3.83
CA TRP A 22 3.98 6.75 -3.67
C TRP A 22 4.72 5.49 -4.13
N ARG A 23 4.29 4.30 -3.68
CA ARG A 23 4.85 3.01 -4.09
C ARG A 23 4.80 2.80 -5.60
N ASP A 24 3.67 3.11 -6.25
CA ASP A 24 3.55 3.00 -7.71
C ASP A 24 4.51 3.91 -8.48
N ALA A 25 4.92 5.03 -7.87
CA ALA A 25 5.89 5.95 -8.46
C ALA A 25 7.35 5.48 -8.30
N LEU A 26 7.61 4.47 -7.44
CA LEU A 26 8.92 3.87 -7.27
C LEU A 26 9.28 2.92 -8.42
N SER A 27 10.56 2.59 -8.54
CA SER A 27 11.04 1.56 -9.46
C SER A 27 10.51 0.18 -9.08
N GLU A 28 10.48 -0.76 -10.01
CA GLU A 28 10.04 -2.13 -9.72
C GLU A 28 10.89 -2.80 -8.63
N ALA A 29 12.21 -2.59 -8.64
CA ALA A 29 13.13 -3.06 -7.61
C ALA A 29 12.79 -2.49 -6.22
N ASP A 30 12.59 -1.17 -6.11
CA ASP A 30 12.25 -0.51 -4.86
C ASP A 30 10.89 -0.98 -4.31
N ARG A 31 9.93 -1.27 -5.20
CA ARG A 31 8.63 -1.85 -4.80
C ARG A 31 8.79 -3.25 -4.24
N ALA A 32 9.60 -4.09 -4.88
CA ALA A 32 9.87 -5.45 -4.42
C ALA A 32 10.59 -5.44 -3.06
N GLU A 33 11.58 -4.57 -2.87
CA GLU A 33 12.28 -4.41 -1.59
C GLU A 33 11.35 -3.87 -0.49
N PHE A 34 10.47 -2.92 -0.83
CA PHE A 34 9.45 -2.43 0.10
C PHE A 34 8.47 -3.53 0.54
N ASP A 35 7.97 -4.31 -0.42
CA ASP A 35 7.07 -5.43 -0.13
C ASP A 35 7.81 -6.51 0.69
N ALA A 36 9.07 -6.82 0.37
CA ALA A 36 9.91 -7.77 1.13
C ALA A 36 10.18 -7.32 2.57
N CYS A 37 10.51 -6.04 2.79
CA CYS A 37 10.70 -5.49 4.14
C CYS A 37 9.43 -5.59 5.00
N LEU A 38 8.25 -5.58 4.38
CA LEU A 38 6.99 -5.76 5.08
C LEU A 38 6.66 -7.25 5.36
N ASP A 39 7.20 -8.19 4.59
CA ASP A 39 7.07 -9.64 4.78
C ASP A 39 8.04 -10.20 5.84
N ASP A 40 9.25 -9.63 5.96
CA ASP A 40 10.28 -10.02 6.93
C ASP A 40 9.95 -9.68 8.41
N GLU A 41 8.68 -9.41 8.73
CA GLU A 41 8.19 -8.97 10.04
C GLU A 41 8.94 -7.74 10.61
N ILE A 42 9.60 -6.96 9.75
CA ILE A 42 10.32 -5.76 10.18
C ILE A 42 9.31 -4.78 10.80
N PRO A 43 9.65 -4.13 11.94
CA PRO A 43 8.77 -3.16 12.56
C PRO A 43 8.35 -2.09 11.56
N GLY A 44 7.03 -1.92 11.37
CA GLY A 44 6.49 -0.96 10.41
C GLY A 44 6.96 0.48 10.64
N SER A 45 7.40 0.84 11.85
CA SER A 45 8.02 2.14 12.14
C SER A 45 9.41 2.29 11.52
N ALA A 46 10.21 1.21 11.47
CA ALA A 46 11.51 1.21 10.80
C ALA A 46 11.33 1.34 9.29
N VAL A 47 10.41 0.56 8.71
CA VAL A 47 10.06 0.67 7.28
C VAL A 47 9.53 2.06 6.95
N TYR A 48 8.64 2.62 7.79
CA TYR A 48 8.13 3.98 7.61
C TYR A 48 9.25 5.02 7.59
N ARG A 49 10.24 4.91 8.49
CA ARG A 49 11.37 5.86 8.54
C ARG A 49 12.13 5.88 7.23
N VAL A 50 12.50 4.71 6.72
CA VAL A 50 13.18 4.57 5.42
C VAL A 50 12.31 5.13 4.29
N CYS A 51 11.00 4.84 4.28
CA CYS A 51 10.09 5.39 3.28
C CYS A 51 10.01 6.92 3.35
N LYS A 52 10.02 7.49 4.57
CA LYS A 52 9.96 8.93 4.81
C LYS A 52 11.20 9.64 4.29
N GLU A 53 12.37 9.05 4.50
CA GLU A 53 13.64 9.54 3.96
C GLU A 53 13.70 9.46 2.43
N ASN A 54 13.00 8.49 1.83
CA ASN A 54 12.85 8.33 0.38
C ASN A 54 11.65 9.10 -0.21
N GLY A 55 11.15 10.13 0.48
CA GLY A 55 10.16 11.06 -0.07
C GLY A 55 8.69 10.66 0.12
N LEU A 56 8.39 9.72 1.03
CA LEU A 56 6.99 9.47 1.41
C LEU A 56 6.40 10.70 2.13
N ASP A 57 5.53 11.44 1.45
CA ASP A 57 4.92 12.65 2.02
C ASP A 57 3.88 12.36 3.13
N ARG A 58 3.48 11.10 3.31
CA ARG A 58 2.46 10.71 4.29
C ARG A 58 3.00 10.58 5.71
N ASN A 59 2.09 10.65 6.68
CA ASN A 59 2.39 10.43 8.09
C ASN A 59 2.35 8.94 8.46
N GLU A 60 2.94 8.59 9.59
CA GLU A 60 3.05 7.19 10.04
C GLU A 60 1.67 6.52 10.23
N SER A 61 0.67 7.28 10.70
CA SER A 61 -0.70 6.76 10.85
C SER A 61 -1.30 6.34 9.51
N SER A 62 -1.09 7.11 8.44
CA SER A 62 -1.52 6.77 7.08
C SER A 62 -0.76 5.56 6.54
N PHE A 63 0.52 5.44 6.88
CA PHE A 63 1.35 4.29 6.52
C PHE A 63 0.86 3.00 7.18
N ARG A 64 0.61 3.02 8.49
CA ARG A 64 0.03 1.87 9.21
C ARG A 64 -1.36 1.50 8.69
N LYS A 65 -2.18 2.51 8.36
CA LYS A 65 -3.49 2.30 7.72
C LYS A 65 -3.35 1.59 6.36
N HIS A 66 -2.36 1.98 5.55
CA HIS A 66 -2.05 1.28 4.29
C HIS A 66 -1.68 -0.19 4.52
N ILE A 67 -0.77 -0.49 5.46
CA ILE A 67 -0.40 -1.88 5.77
C ILE A 67 -1.62 -2.68 6.20
N ARG A 68 -2.49 -2.11 7.05
CA ARG A 68 -3.67 -2.81 7.57
C ARG A 68 -4.76 -3.04 6.50
N GLU A 69 -5.05 -2.03 5.69
CA GLU A 69 -6.22 -2.05 4.79
C GLU A 69 -5.85 -2.45 3.36
N CYS A 70 -4.77 -1.90 2.80
CA CYS A 70 -4.40 -2.16 1.41
C CYS A 70 -3.68 -3.49 1.23
N ARG A 71 -2.94 -3.97 2.23
CA ARG A 71 -2.26 -5.28 2.16
C ARG A 71 -3.21 -6.44 2.43
N LYS A 72 -4.11 -6.30 3.43
CA LYS A 72 -5.10 -7.34 3.78
C LYS A 72 -6.06 -7.67 2.62
N ALA A 73 -6.29 -6.72 1.71
CA ALA A 73 -7.08 -6.92 0.50
C ALA A 73 -6.33 -7.65 -0.63
N LYS A 74 -5.02 -7.91 -0.49
CA LYS A 74 -4.18 -8.59 -1.48
C LYS A 74 -3.71 -9.99 -1.05
N SER A 75 -4.08 -10.45 0.15
CA SER A 75 -3.86 -11.84 0.61
C SER A 75 -4.94 -12.79 0.13
#